data_AF-A0A258AT60-F1
#
_entry.id   AF-A0A258AT60-F1
#
_cell.length_a   1.000
_cell.length_b   1.000
_cell.length_c   1.000
_cell.angle_alpha   90.00
_cell.angle_beta   90.00
_cell.angle_gamma   90.00
#
_symmetry.space_group_name_H-M   'P 1'
#
loop_
_entity.id
_entity.type
_entity.pdbx_description
1 polymer ?
#
loop_
_entity_poly.entity_id
_entity_poly.type
_entity_poly.pdbx_seq_one_letter_code
_entity_poly.pdbx_strand_id
1 'polypeptide(L)'
;MDQLIESEMTFGPYLPGDGFRVEDSAPHKAAGDGVKIIEFYKLYRREGKPTQLWLVEAKTTAPKSSPQGAQKFVAAMKDGGKKVSPPAIENLEQHADWFGEHWPRLFPFMPGDFTVSDFSIYFNELKEKMENGLRLFYATRMGRHPYQADHWPETFRNLPLNTTELRLFVVIKRAERPWLPQLNDKLRKVMRPLVGAWGMGPNSVEVLTEEAARRIGLITHSYA
;
A
#
# COMPACT_ATOMS: atom_id res chain seq x y z
N MET A 1 -1.22 16.65 -21.26
CA MET A 1 -1.18 15.27 -20.70
C MET A 1 -0.55 15.38 -19.34
N ASP A 2 -1.10 14.69 -18.35
CA ASP A 2 -0.74 14.91 -16.94
C ASP A 2 0.32 13.90 -16.50
N GLN A 3 1.39 14.37 -15.84
CA GLN A 3 2.44 13.52 -15.27
C GLN A 3 2.48 13.70 -13.76
N LEU A 4 2.80 12.64 -13.04
CA LEU A 4 2.97 12.63 -11.60
C LEU A 4 4.35 12.07 -11.29
N ILE A 5 5.16 12.82 -10.54
CA ILE A 5 6.53 12.43 -10.18
C ILE A 5 6.53 12.06 -8.71
N GLU A 6 6.70 10.78 -8.39
CA GLU A 6 6.68 10.26 -7.02
C GLU A 6 7.71 9.17 -6.82
N SER A 7 8.39 9.15 -5.67
CA SER A 7 9.37 8.11 -5.30
C SER A 7 10.40 7.82 -6.41
N GLU A 8 10.93 8.88 -7.03
CA GLU A 8 11.87 8.82 -8.17
C GLU A 8 11.34 8.07 -9.41
N MET A 9 10.01 7.96 -9.56
CA MET A 9 9.33 7.38 -10.72
C MET A 9 8.44 8.44 -11.37
N THR A 10 8.21 8.29 -12.68
CA THR A 10 7.33 9.17 -13.45
C THR A 10 6.12 8.39 -13.93
N PHE A 11 4.96 8.73 -13.38
CA PHE A 11 3.67 8.15 -13.69
C PHE A 11 2.98 8.97 -14.80
N GLY A 12 2.44 8.29 -15.80
CA GLY A 12 1.97 8.95 -17.03
C GLY A 12 3.11 9.24 -18.02
N PRO A 13 2.91 10.13 -19.02
CA PRO A 13 1.75 11.00 -19.19
C PRO A 13 0.41 10.27 -19.32
N TYR A 14 -0.61 10.82 -18.67
CA TYR A 14 -1.99 10.37 -18.75
C TYR A 14 -2.83 11.31 -19.62
N LEU A 15 -3.97 10.80 -20.11
CA LEU A 15 -5.00 11.66 -20.67
C LEU A 15 -5.40 12.73 -19.64
N PRO A 16 -5.66 13.98 -20.06
CA PRO A 16 -6.06 15.05 -19.16
C PRO A 16 -7.20 14.62 -18.24
N GLY A 17 -7.01 14.79 -16.93
CA GLY A 17 -8.00 14.44 -15.92
C GLY A 17 -8.06 12.96 -15.56
N ASP A 18 -7.28 12.07 -16.16
CA ASP A 18 -7.25 10.66 -15.74
C ASP A 18 -6.31 10.42 -14.55
N GLY A 19 -5.41 11.35 -14.24
CA GLY A 19 -4.59 11.33 -13.04
C GLY A 19 -5.00 12.45 -12.08
N PHE A 20 -4.95 12.18 -10.78
CA PHE A 20 -5.16 13.20 -9.76
C PHE A 20 -4.25 12.95 -8.55
N ARG A 21 -3.29 13.85 -8.31
CA ARG A 21 -2.50 13.86 -7.07
C ARG A 21 -3.41 14.21 -5.91
N VAL A 22 -3.52 13.32 -4.94
CA VAL A 22 -4.36 13.54 -3.76
C VAL A 22 -3.54 14.00 -2.56
N GLU A 23 -2.29 13.58 -2.46
CA GLU A 23 -1.37 14.16 -1.50
C GLU A 23 -1.25 15.67 -1.73
N ASP A 24 -1.23 16.45 -0.65
CA ASP A 24 -1.28 17.92 -0.63
C ASP A 24 -2.44 18.62 -1.37
N SER A 25 -3.43 17.86 -1.84
CA SER A 25 -4.63 18.41 -2.45
C SER A 25 -5.51 19.15 -1.42
N ALA A 26 -6.38 20.05 -1.88
CA ALA A 26 -7.31 20.76 -0.98
C ALA A 26 -8.19 19.80 -0.14
N PRO A 27 -8.76 18.70 -0.69
CA PRO A 27 -9.47 17.71 0.12
C PRO A 27 -8.60 17.04 1.19
N HIS A 28 -7.32 16.75 0.89
CA HIS A 28 -6.40 16.16 1.87
C HIS A 28 -6.11 17.15 3.01
N LYS A 29 -5.77 18.40 2.67
CA LYS A 29 -5.55 19.47 3.67
C LYS A 29 -6.79 19.71 4.53
N ALA A 30 -7.97 19.63 3.94
CA ALA A 30 -9.24 19.77 4.66
C ALA A 30 -9.57 18.59 5.59
N ALA A 31 -8.94 17.42 5.38
CA ALA A 31 -9.10 16.27 6.28
C ALA A 31 -8.38 16.47 7.62
N GLY A 32 -7.46 17.43 7.70
CA GLY A 32 -6.72 17.79 8.91
C GLY A 32 -5.30 17.23 8.93
N ASP A 33 -4.52 17.74 9.89
CA ASP A 33 -3.12 17.34 10.06
C ASP A 33 -2.99 15.87 10.48
N GLY A 34 -1.93 15.21 10.00
CA GLY A 34 -1.60 13.83 10.37
C GLY A 34 -2.37 12.74 9.61
N VAL A 35 -3.30 13.10 8.71
CA VAL A 35 -3.98 12.13 7.86
C VAL A 35 -3.01 11.58 6.81
N LYS A 36 -2.57 10.33 6.97
CA LYS A 36 -1.77 9.66 5.94
C LYS A 36 -2.64 9.34 4.73
N ILE A 37 -2.16 9.62 3.53
CA ILE A 37 -2.87 9.34 2.29
C ILE A 37 -1.96 8.74 1.21
N ILE A 38 -2.58 8.07 0.25
CA ILE A 38 -1.90 7.64 -0.99
C ILE A 38 -1.40 8.85 -1.79
N GLU A 39 -0.52 8.59 -2.74
CA GLU A 39 0.03 9.65 -3.59
C GLU A 39 -1.03 10.19 -4.59
N PHE A 40 -1.70 9.30 -5.32
CA PHE A 40 -2.62 9.71 -6.38
C PHE A 40 -3.68 8.66 -6.77
N TYR A 41 -4.71 9.14 -7.48
CA TYR A 41 -5.66 8.29 -8.21
C TYR A 41 -5.35 8.25 -9.71
N LYS A 42 -5.64 7.12 -10.34
CA LYS A 42 -5.60 6.95 -11.78
C LYS A 42 -6.88 6.27 -12.29
N LEU A 43 -7.53 6.86 -13.29
CA LEU A 43 -8.57 6.20 -14.07
C LEU A 43 -7.95 5.37 -15.18
N TYR A 44 -8.42 4.13 -15.28
CA TYR A 44 -8.04 3.21 -16.34
C TYR A 44 -9.29 2.68 -17.03
N ARG A 45 -9.30 2.79 -18.36
CA ARG A 45 -10.43 2.40 -19.20
C ARG A 45 -9.98 1.39 -20.23
N ARG A 46 -10.79 0.36 -20.42
CA ARG A 46 -10.66 -0.62 -21.50
C ARG A 46 -12.01 -0.79 -22.17
N GLU A 47 -11.99 -0.90 -23.48
CA GLU A 47 -13.20 -1.14 -24.25
C GLU A 47 -13.91 -2.42 -23.77
N GLY A 48 -15.24 -2.33 -23.63
CA GLY A 48 -16.08 -3.44 -23.17
C GLY A 48 -15.86 -3.89 -21.72
N LYS A 49 -15.12 -3.12 -20.90
CA LYS A 49 -14.89 -3.40 -19.48
C LYS A 49 -15.28 -2.21 -18.60
N PRO A 50 -15.65 -2.45 -17.34
CA PRO A 50 -15.88 -1.36 -16.40
C PRO A 50 -14.63 -0.49 -16.25
N THR A 51 -14.84 0.81 -16.01
CA THR A 51 -13.75 1.72 -15.67
C THR A 51 -13.15 1.28 -14.33
N GLN A 52 -11.84 1.34 -14.22
CA GLN A 52 -11.13 1.06 -12.97
C GLN A 52 -10.65 2.37 -12.34
N LEU A 53 -10.84 2.48 -11.03
CA LEU A 53 -10.20 3.49 -10.20
C LEU A 53 -9.01 2.85 -9.49
N TRP A 54 -7.83 3.32 -9.82
CA TRP A 54 -6.57 2.88 -9.24
C TRP A 54 -6.15 3.85 -8.14
N LEU A 55 -5.96 3.35 -6.93
CA LEU A 55 -5.37 4.06 -5.80
C LEU A 55 -3.90 3.66 -5.76
N VAL A 56 -2.99 4.63 -5.84
CA VAL A 56 -1.57 4.35 -6.02
C VAL A 56 -0.75 4.97 -4.88
N GLU A 57 -0.05 4.11 -4.17
CA GLU A 57 1.04 4.49 -3.26
C GLU A 57 2.37 4.18 -3.96
N ALA A 58 3.28 5.15 -4.03
CA ALA A 58 4.61 4.97 -4.60
C ALA A 58 5.68 4.94 -3.49
N LYS A 59 6.66 4.06 -3.62
CA LYS A 59 7.80 3.94 -2.70
C LYS A 59 9.09 3.71 -3.48
N THR A 60 10.22 4.24 -2.99
CA THR A 60 11.53 3.90 -3.56
C THR A 60 11.94 2.48 -3.17
N THR A 61 11.68 2.06 -1.93
CA THR A 61 12.09 0.77 -1.35
C THR A 61 11.03 0.18 -0.44
N ALA A 62 11.00 -1.15 -0.34
CA ALA A 62 10.30 -1.88 0.73
C ALA A 62 11.28 -2.12 1.91
N PRO A 63 10.78 -2.39 3.13
CA PRO A 63 11.60 -2.97 4.18
C PRO A 63 12.24 -4.26 3.66
N LYS A 64 13.57 -4.40 3.78
CA LYS A 64 14.27 -5.63 3.38
C LYS A 64 13.85 -6.76 4.32
N SER A 65 13.15 -7.78 3.83
CA SER A 65 13.18 -9.07 4.50
C SER A 65 14.55 -9.68 4.19
N SER A 66 15.50 -9.65 5.14
CA SER A 66 16.82 -10.21 4.84
C SER A 66 16.67 -11.74 4.60
N PRO A 67 17.22 -12.29 3.50
CA PRO A 67 17.20 -13.74 3.25
C PRO A 67 17.85 -14.52 4.39
N GLN A 68 18.83 -13.92 5.06
CA GLN A 68 19.49 -14.46 6.25
C GLN A 68 18.58 -14.47 7.48
N GLY A 69 17.73 -13.46 7.68
CA GLY A 69 16.71 -13.46 8.73
C GLY A 69 15.65 -14.53 8.50
N ALA A 70 15.20 -14.71 7.25
CA ALA A 70 14.26 -15.76 6.88
C ALA A 70 14.87 -17.18 7.00
N GLN A 71 16.11 -17.38 6.56
CA GLN A 71 16.82 -18.66 6.69
C GLN A 71 17.15 -19.01 8.15
N LYS A 72 17.56 -18.03 8.96
CA LYS A 72 17.80 -18.23 10.40
C LYS A 72 16.50 -18.52 11.16
N PHE A 73 15.39 -17.89 10.78
CA PHE A 73 14.07 -18.19 11.35
C PHE A 73 13.61 -19.63 11.02
N VAL A 74 13.81 -20.08 9.77
CA VAL A 74 13.51 -21.47 9.36
C VAL A 74 14.46 -22.48 10.01
N ALA A 75 15.73 -22.14 10.22
CA ALA A 75 16.70 -22.99 10.92
C ALA A 75 16.39 -23.11 12.43
N ALA A 76 16.01 -22.01 13.09
CA ALA A 76 15.62 -21.99 14.50
C ALA A 76 14.36 -22.84 14.78
N MET A 77 13.44 -22.91 13.82
CA MET A 77 12.26 -23.79 13.90
C MET A 77 12.58 -25.29 13.74
N LYS A 78 13.77 -25.64 13.22
CA LYS A 78 14.19 -27.03 13.00
C LYS A 78 14.99 -27.62 14.16
N ASP A 79 15.74 -26.79 14.89
CA ASP A 79 16.61 -27.25 16.01
C ASP A 79 15.94 -27.22 17.39
N GLY A 80 14.78 -26.56 17.54
CA GLY A 80 14.07 -26.45 18.81
C GLY A 80 12.97 -27.49 18.97
N GLY A 81 13.33 -28.71 19.40
CA GLY A 81 12.38 -29.71 19.88
C GLY A 81 11.58 -29.24 21.10
N LYS A 82 10.49 -28.51 20.87
CA LYS A 82 9.25 -28.41 21.66
C LYS A 82 8.38 -27.35 20.96
N LYS A 83 7.15 -27.73 20.60
CA LYS A 83 6.12 -26.79 20.13
C LYS A 83 5.90 -25.72 21.20
N VAL A 84 6.56 -24.59 21.05
CA VAL A 84 6.12 -23.34 21.69
C VAL A 84 5.31 -22.64 20.61
N SER A 85 3.99 -22.75 20.73
CA SER A 85 3.09 -21.88 19.96
C SER A 85 3.50 -20.44 20.29
N PRO A 86 3.87 -19.60 19.29
CA PRO A 86 4.01 -18.17 19.57
C PRO A 86 2.69 -17.70 20.20
N PRO A 87 2.71 -16.92 21.29
CA PRO A 87 1.49 -16.24 21.69
C PRO A 87 1.01 -15.45 20.48
N ALA A 88 -0.30 -15.50 20.22
CA ALA A 88 -0.90 -14.75 19.13
C ALA A 88 -0.36 -13.31 19.20
N ILE A 89 0.18 -12.84 18.07
CA ILE A 89 0.85 -11.53 17.91
C ILE A 89 -0.11 -10.35 18.19
N GLU A 90 -1.35 -10.62 18.60
CA GLU A 90 -2.39 -9.63 18.90
C GLU A 90 -2.18 -8.83 20.19
N ASN A 91 -1.19 -9.13 21.03
CA ASN A 91 -1.01 -8.39 22.30
C ASN A 91 0.45 -8.06 22.63
N LEU A 92 1.13 -7.34 21.73
CA LEU A 92 2.48 -6.82 21.98
C LEU A 92 2.53 -5.76 23.10
N GLU A 93 1.46 -4.99 23.31
CA GLU A 93 1.41 -3.97 24.36
C GLU A 93 1.31 -4.56 25.78
N GLN A 94 0.70 -5.74 25.95
CA GLN A 94 0.47 -6.36 27.26
C GLN A 94 1.70 -7.11 27.82
N HIS A 95 2.75 -7.27 27.03
CA HIS A 95 3.93 -8.06 27.40
C HIS A 95 5.25 -7.28 27.34
N ALA A 96 5.16 -5.94 27.28
CA ALA A 96 6.33 -5.05 27.21
C ALA A 96 7.34 -5.31 28.36
N ASP A 97 6.83 -5.57 29.57
CA ASP A 97 7.67 -5.82 30.75
C ASP A 97 8.45 -7.14 30.66
N TRP A 98 7.80 -8.22 30.20
CA TRP A 98 8.45 -9.51 29.99
C TRP A 98 9.55 -9.43 28.92
N PHE A 99 9.28 -8.71 27.83
CA PHE A 99 10.28 -8.44 26.79
C PHE A 99 11.43 -7.60 27.31
N GLY A 100 11.17 -6.55 28.09
CA GLY A 100 12.20 -5.69 28.69
C GLY A 100 13.19 -6.45 29.57
N GLU A 101 12.70 -7.38 30.41
CA GLU A 101 13.55 -8.19 31.30
C GLU A 101 14.42 -9.21 30.57
N HIS A 102 13.92 -9.78 29.45
CA HIS A 102 14.57 -10.90 28.77
C HIS A 102 15.34 -10.50 27.51
N TRP A 103 15.19 -9.24 27.05
CA TRP A 103 15.85 -8.65 25.89
C TRP A 103 17.37 -8.83 25.86
N PRO A 104 18.12 -8.63 26.97
CA PRO A 104 19.59 -8.70 26.94
C PRO A 104 20.14 -10.10 26.64
N ARG A 105 19.36 -11.16 26.91
CA ARG A 105 19.77 -12.56 26.65
C ARG A 105 19.47 -13.02 25.23
N LEU A 106 18.48 -12.40 24.57
CA LEU A 106 18.08 -12.72 23.20
C LEU A 106 18.87 -11.89 22.17
N PHE A 107 19.39 -10.73 22.60
CA PHE A 107 20.17 -9.79 21.79
C PHE A 107 21.38 -10.39 21.03
N PRO A 108 22.20 -11.30 21.59
CA PRO A 108 23.38 -11.83 20.89
C PRO A 108 23.05 -12.80 19.74
N PHE A 109 21.81 -13.30 19.68
CA PHE A 109 21.39 -14.31 18.69
C PHE A 109 20.53 -13.72 17.56
N MET A 110 20.19 -12.43 17.62
CA MET A 110 19.50 -11.73 16.54
C MET A 110 20.53 -11.08 15.60
N PRO A 111 20.52 -11.39 14.28
CA PRO A 111 21.28 -10.60 13.33
C PRO A 111 20.67 -9.20 13.30
N GLY A 112 21.52 -8.18 13.34
CA GLY A 112 21.09 -6.80 13.09
C GLY A 112 20.30 -6.72 11.77
N ASP A 113 19.04 -6.31 11.90
CA ASP A 113 18.26 -5.41 11.05
C ASP A 113 16.76 -5.79 11.09
N PHE A 114 16.00 -4.97 11.83
CA PHE A 114 14.53 -4.88 12.00
C PHE A 114 13.78 -5.95 12.82
N THR A 115 12.79 -5.47 13.57
CA THR A 115 11.86 -6.24 14.41
C THR A 115 10.56 -6.57 13.66
N VAL A 116 9.83 -7.61 14.07
CA VAL A 116 8.50 -7.98 13.51
C VAL A 116 7.48 -6.83 13.59
N SER A 117 7.66 -5.92 14.55
CA SER A 117 6.91 -4.66 14.68
C SER A 117 7.11 -3.75 13.48
N ASP A 118 8.32 -3.58 12.96
CA ASP A 118 8.62 -2.64 11.87
C ASP A 118 7.91 -3.03 10.56
N PHE A 119 7.85 -4.34 10.28
CA PHE A 119 7.12 -4.84 9.13
C PHE A 119 5.60 -4.68 9.28
N SER A 120 5.07 -4.86 10.49
CA SER A 120 3.62 -4.72 10.73
C SER A 120 3.20 -3.26 10.72
N ILE A 121 4.02 -2.36 11.26
CA ILE A 121 3.87 -0.90 11.15
C ILE A 121 3.80 -0.51 9.67
N TYR A 122 4.76 -0.95 8.85
CA TYR A 122 4.78 -0.64 7.42
C TYR A 122 3.47 -1.01 6.70
N PHE A 123 2.95 -2.23 6.89
CA PHE A 123 1.68 -2.61 6.24
C PHE A 123 0.45 -1.93 6.83
N ASN A 124 0.46 -1.60 8.13
CA ASN A 124 -0.62 -0.85 8.75
C ASN A 124 -0.66 0.59 8.22
N GLU A 125 0.49 1.21 7.98
CA GLU A 125 0.56 2.52 7.32
C GLU A 125 0.04 2.47 5.89
N LEU A 126 0.43 1.45 5.10
CA LEU A 126 -0.11 1.25 3.76
C LEU A 126 -1.63 1.07 3.79
N LYS A 127 -2.14 0.28 4.73
CA LYS A 127 -3.57 0.10 4.94
C LYS A 127 -4.26 1.42 5.26
N GLU A 128 -3.72 2.18 6.20
CA GLU A 128 -4.26 3.48 6.60
C GLU A 128 -4.32 4.44 5.41
N LYS A 129 -3.22 4.59 4.66
CA LYS A 129 -3.17 5.42 3.45
C LYS A 129 -4.24 5.03 2.43
N MET A 130 -4.38 3.74 2.13
CA MET A 130 -5.35 3.22 1.18
C MET A 130 -6.80 3.43 1.65
N GLU A 131 -7.07 3.20 2.94
CA GLU A 131 -8.37 3.46 3.54
C GLU A 131 -8.74 4.94 3.50
N ASN A 132 -7.79 5.81 3.85
CA ASN A 132 -8.00 7.26 3.83
C ASN A 132 -8.18 7.79 2.42
N GLY A 133 -7.42 7.29 1.44
CA GLY A 133 -7.64 7.59 0.03
C GLY A 133 -9.06 7.22 -0.39
N LEU A 134 -9.48 5.99 -0.11
CA LEU A 134 -10.83 5.54 -0.49
C LEU A 134 -11.93 6.37 0.21
N ARG A 135 -11.80 6.61 1.52
CA ARG A 135 -12.73 7.46 2.29
C ARG A 135 -12.80 8.86 1.70
N LEU A 136 -11.66 9.49 1.41
CA LEU A 136 -11.61 10.86 0.89
C LEU A 136 -12.19 10.95 -0.52
N PHE A 137 -11.90 9.98 -1.38
CA PHE A 137 -12.47 9.89 -2.73
C PHE A 137 -14.00 9.90 -2.66
N TYR A 138 -14.57 8.98 -1.89
CA TYR A 138 -16.02 8.85 -1.78
C TYR A 138 -16.66 10.01 -1.02
N ALA A 139 -16.05 10.50 0.06
CA ALA A 139 -16.54 11.67 0.80
C ALA A 139 -16.62 12.90 -0.11
N THR A 140 -15.60 13.12 -0.95
CA THR A 140 -15.59 14.20 -1.93
C THR A 140 -16.67 13.97 -2.98
N ARG A 141 -16.78 12.76 -3.55
CA ARG A 141 -17.81 12.43 -4.55
C ARG A 141 -19.24 12.53 -4.02
N MET A 142 -19.45 12.42 -2.71
CA MET A 142 -20.76 12.43 -2.05
C MET A 142 -21.25 13.80 -1.60
N GLY A 143 -20.54 14.90 -1.82
CA GLY A 143 -21.03 16.18 -1.29
C GLY A 143 -20.41 16.62 0.04
N ARG A 144 -19.52 15.84 0.67
CA ARG A 144 -19.17 16.07 2.08
C ARG A 144 -18.05 17.08 2.33
N HIS A 145 -17.18 17.33 1.34
CA HIS A 145 -16.13 18.35 1.47
C HIS A 145 -16.47 19.59 0.65
N PRO A 146 -16.39 20.81 1.21
CA PRO A 146 -16.78 22.04 0.51
C PRO A 146 -15.92 22.34 -0.73
N TYR A 147 -14.73 21.73 -0.84
CA TYR A 147 -13.76 21.92 -1.93
C TYR A 147 -14.01 21.06 -3.19
N GLN A 148 -15.26 20.63 -3.40
CA GLN A 148 -15.66 19.62 -4.38
C GLN A 148 -15.51 19.99 -5.87
N ALA A 149 -15.57 21.29 -6.20
CA ALA A 149 -15.78 21.71 -7.58
C ALA A 149 -14.50 22.14 -8.30
N ASP A 150 -13.55 22.76 -7.60
CA ASP A 150 -12.51 23.55 -8.30
C ASP A 150 -11.23 22.74 -8.61
N HIS A 151 -11.04 21.57 -7.98
CA HIS A 151 -9.79 20.81 -8.12
C HIS A 151 -9.97 19.40 -8.71
N TRP A 152 -11.18 18.83 -8.72
CA TRP A 152 -11.39 17.49 -9.25
C TRP A 152 -11.66 17.50 -10.76
N PRO A 153 -10.88 16.77 -11.57
CA PRO A 153 -11.17 16.63 -12.98
C PRO A 153 -12.58 16.07 -13.21
N GLU A 154 -13.24 16.54 -14.27
CA GLU A 154 -14.62 16.15 -14.61
C GLU A 154 -14.77 14.63 -14.76
N THR A 155 -13.75 13.98 -15.31
CA THR A 155 -13.64 12.51 -15.43
C THR A 155 -13.81 11.77 -14.11
N PHE A 156 -13.28 12.29 -13.00
CA PHE A 156 -13.47 11.70 -11.67
C PHE A 156 -14.84 12.08 -11.08
N ARG A 157 -15.30 13.32 -11.31
CA ARG A 157 -16.64 13.78 -10.86
C ARG A 157 -17.79 13.03 -11.52
N ASN A 158 -17.60 12.54 -12.73
CA ASN A 158 -18.63 11.80 -13.48
C ASN A 158 -18.45 10.28 -13.41
N LEU A 159 -17.51 9.79 -12.59
CA LEU A 159 -17.24 8.36 -12.48
C LEU A 159 -18.46 7.61 -11.88
N PRO A 160 -18.98 6.55 -12.55
CA PRO A 160 -20.10 5.77 -12.04
C PRO A 160 -19.63 4.85 -10.89
N LEU A 161 -19.96 5.23 -9.66
CA LEU A 161 -19.41 4.60 -8.45
C LEU A 161 -19.83 3.13 -8.24
N ASN A 162 -20.98 2.72 -8.78
CA ASN A 162 -21.56 1.38 -8.59
C ASN A 162 -20.97 0.32 -9.53
N THR A 163 -20.44 0.73 -10.68
CA THR A 163 -19.85 -0.17 -11.68
C THR A 163 -18.33 -0.05 -11.76
N THR A 164 -17.74 0.98 -11.12
CA THR A 164 -16.30 1.17 -11.10
C THR A 164 -15.60 0.06 -10.33
N GLU A 165 -14.62 -0.57 -10.96
CA GLU A 165 -13.74 -1.53 -10.29
C GLU A 165 -12.65 -0.79 -9.50
N LEU A 166 -12.43 -1.18 -8.25
CA LEU A 166 -11.36 -0.62 -7.42
C LEU A 166 -10.08 -1.47 -7.53
N ARG A 167 -8.94 -0.81 -7.72
CA ARG A 167 -7.60 -1.42 -7.65
C ARG A 167 -6.71 -0.60 -6.72
N LEU A 168 -5.96 -1.27 -5.86
CA LEU A 168 -5.00 -0.68 -4.93
C LEU A 168 -3.60 -1.16 -5.32
N PHE A 169 -2.75 -0.24 -5.72
CA PHE A 169 -1.39 -0.54 -6.13
C PHE A 169 -0.38 0.11 -5.19
N VAL A 170 0.57 -0.70 -4.72
CA VAL A 170 1.79 -0.20 -4.08
C VAL A 170 2.93 -0.41 -5.05
N VAL A 171 3.46 0.66 -5.63
CA VAL A 171 4.54 0.60 -6.62
C VAL A 171 5.86 0.85 -5.91
N ILE A 172 6.78 -0.12 -5.99
CA ILE A 172 8.07 -0.04 -5.31
C ILE A 172 9.18 -0.06 -6.36
N LYS A 173 9.92 1.04 -6.48
CA LYS A 173 10.95 1.23 -7.51
C LYS A 173 12.00 0.11 -7.48
N ARG A 174 12.59 -0.13 -6.31
CA ARG A 174 13.68 -1.11 -6.10
C ARG A 174 13.20 -2.40 -5.43
N ALA A 175 12.01 -2.89 -5.80
CA ALA A 175 11.55 -4.19 -5.33
C ALA A 175 12.15 -5.34 -6.16
N GLU A 176 12.69 -6.33 -5.48
CA GLU A 176 13.20 -7.54 -6.11
C GLU A 176 12.06 -8.56 -6.32
N ARG A 177 12.04 -9.21 -7.49
CA ARG A 177 10.98 -10.18 -7.86
C ARG A 177 10.76 -11.29 -6.82
N PRO A 178 11.80 -11.89 -6.19
CA PRO A 178 11.61 -12.90 -5.16
C PRO A 178 10.87 -12.43 -3.90
N TRP A 179 10.83 -11.11 -3.63
CA TRP A 179 10.14 -10.55 -2.47
C TRP A 179 8.64 -10.34 -2.72
N LEU A 180 8.22 -10.23 -3.98
CA LEU A 180 6.85 -9.91 -4.35
C LEU A 180 5.81 -10.87 -3.76
N PRO A 181 6.01 -12.21 -3.74
CA PRO A 181 5.03 -13.11 -3.13
C PRO A 181 4.78 -12.78 -1.65
N GLN A 182 5.85 -12.63 -0.85
CA GLN A 182 5.74 -12.33 0.58
C GLN A 182 5.08 -10.96 0.83
N LEU A 183 5.46 -9.94 0.05
CA LEU A 183 4.89 -8.60 0.15
C LEU A 183 3.39 -8.61 -0.21
N ASN A 184 3.02 -9.31 -1.30
CA ASN A 184 1.63 -9.44 -1.72
C ASN A 184 0.80 -10.25 -0.71
N ASP A 185 1.32 -11.36 -0.20
CA ASP A 185 0.61 -12.19 0.79
C ASP A 185 0.30 -11.41 2.06
N LYS A 186 1.29 -10.67 2.58
CA LYS A 186 1.11 -9.84 3.78
C LYS A 186 0.17 -8.67 3.50
N LEU A 187 0.34 -7.96 2.39
CA LEU A 187 -0.54 -6.84 2.01
C LEU A 187 -1.99 -7.32 1.89
N ARG A 188 -2.23 -8.40 1.15
CA ARG A 188 -3.57 -8.98 0.96
C ARG A 188 -4.19 -9.42 2.28
N LYS A 189 -3.40 -10.01 3.19
CA LYS A 189 -3.87 -10.39 4.52
C LYS A 189 -4.35 -9.17 5.32
N VAL A 190 -3.56 -8.10 5.35
CA VAL A 190 -3.88 -6.87 6.09
C VAL A 190 -5.05 -6.11 5.44
N MET A 191 -5.15 -6.15 4.11
CA MET A 191 -6.21 -5.47 3.34
C MET A 191 -7.50 -6.26 3.21
N ARG A 192 -7.54 -7.53 3.65
CA ARG A 192 -8.72 -8.41 3.53
C ARG A 192 -10.02 -7.78 4.06
N PRO A 193 -10.06 -7.11 5.23
CA PRO A 193 -11.26 -6.44 5.70
C PRO A 193 -11.73 -5.34 4.75
N LEU A 194 -10.80 -4.54 4.21
CA LEU A 194 -11.13 -3.47 3.26
C LEU A 194 -11.70 -4.06 1.95
N VAL A 195 -11.02 -5.06 1.40
CA VAL A 195 -11.45 -5.76 0.17
C VAL A 195 -12.87 -6.32 0.33
N GLY A 196 -13.14 -6.99 1.46
CA GLY A 196 -14.45 -7.55 1.75
C GLY A 196 -15.53 -6.47 1.95
N ALA A 197 -15.24 -5.43 2.74
CA ALA A 197 -16.19 -4.36 3.03
C ALA A 197 -16.62 -3.58 1.77
N TRP A 198 -15.73 -3.45 0.79
CA TRP A 198 -15.97 -2.75 -0.47
C TRP A 198 -16.40 -3.66 -1.62
N GLY A 199 -16.58 -4.96 -1.38
CA GLY A 199 -16.99 -5.92 -2.42
C GLY A 199 -15.97 -6.05 -3.56
N MET A 200 -14.68 -5.82 -3.27
CA MET A 200 -13.62 -5.82 -4.28
C MET A 200 -13.22 -7.25 -4.67
N GLY A 201 -12.78 -7.43 -5.92
CA GLY A 201 -12.32 -8.72 -6.41
C GLY A 201 -11.02 -9.21 -5.72
N PRO A 202 -10.69 -10.52 -5.80
CA PRO A 202 -9.55 -11.12 -5.10
C PRO A 202 -8.17 -10.59 -5.55
N ASN A 203 -8.10 -10.01 -6.74
CA ASN A 203 -6.88 -9.41 -7.32
C ASN A 203 -6.97 -7.88 -7.38
N SER A 204 -7.66 -7.27 -6.42
CA SER A 204 -7.82 -5.82 -6.33
C SER A 204 -6.66 -5.13 -5.61
N VAL A 205 -5.74 -5.87 -4.99
CA VAL A 205 -4.62 -5.32 -4.23
C VAL A 205 -3.33 -5.97 -4.68
N GLU A 206 -2.34 -5.17 -5.07
CA GLU A 206 -1.09 -5.69 -5.61
C GLU A 206 0.12 -4.78 -5.32
N VAL A 207 1.25 -5.42 -5.00
CA VAL A 207 2.55 -4.76 -4.98
C VAL A 207 3.22 -4.95 -6.34
N LEU A 208 3.60 -3.85 -6.97
CA LEU A 208 4.22 -3.82 -8.29
C LEU A 208 5.68 -3.36 -8.19
N THR A 209 6.55 -3.98 -9.00
CA THR A 209 7.84 -3.38 -9.34
C THR A 209 7.63 -2.24 -10.32
N GLU A 210 8.64 -1.38 -10.49
CA GLU A 210 8.63 -0.37 -11.55
C GLU A 210 8.35 -0.99 -12.94
N GLU A 211 9.01 -2.11 -13.25
CA GLU A 211 8.81 -2.82 -14.52
C GLU A 211 7.38 -3.36 -14.69
N ALA A 212 6.76 -3.89 -13.62
CA ALA A 212 5.38 -4.35 -13.66
C ALA A 212 4.40 -3.17 -13.84
N ALA A 213 4.66 -2.04 -13.17
CA ALA A 213 3.89 -0.81 -13.35
C ALA A 213 3.99 -0.27 -14.78
N ARG A 214 5.16 -0.40 -15.43
CA ARG A 214 5.33 -0.09 -16.86
C ARG A 214 4.48 -0.98 -17.76
N ARG A 215 4.50 -2.29 -17.52
CA ARG A 215 3.74 -3.27 -18.31
C ARG A 215 2.23 -3.02 -18.31
N ILE A 216 1.68 -2.48 -17.22
CA ILE A 216 0.25 -2.15 -17.13
C ILE A 216 -0.08 -0.71 -17.54
N GLY A 217 0.90 0.08 -17.99
CA GLY A 217 0.71 1.48 -18.40
C GLY A 217 0.55 2.48 -17.26
N LEU A 218 0.90 2.09 -16.03
CA LEU A 218 0.90 3.01 -14.89
C LEU A 218 2.10 3.96 -14.97
N ILE A 219 3.27 3.46 -15.36
CA ILE A 219 4.47 4.24 -15.71
C ILE A 219 4.64 4.19 -17.21
N THR A 220 4.72 5.33 -17.91
CA THR A 220 4.79 5.31 -19.39
C THR A 220 6.08 5.88 -19.98
N HIS A 221 6.97 6.47 -19.15
CA HIS A 221 8.26 7.00 -19.62
C HIS A 221 9.44 6.17 -19.13
N SER A 222 10.20 5.57 -20.05
CA SER A 222 11.49 4.94 -19.78
C SER A 222 12.61 5.98 -19.84
N TYR A 223 13.38 6.13 -18.76
CA TYR A 223 14.78 6.51 -18.94
C TYR A 223 15.49 5.22 -19.38
N ALA A 224 15.98 5.24 -20.62
CA ALA A 224 16.95 4.27 -21.12
C ALA A 224 18.30 4.47 -20.41
#